data_AF-A0A8W8IH21-F1
#
_entry.id   AF-A0A8W8IH21-F1
#
_cell.length_a   1.000
_cell.length_b   1.000
_cell.length_c   1.000
_cell.angle_alpha   90.00
_cell.angle_beta   90.00
_cell.angle_gamma   90.00
#
_symmetry.space_group_name_H-M   'P 1'
#
loop_
_entity.id
_entity.type
_entity.pdbx_description
1 polymer ?
#
loop_
_entity_poly.entity_id
_entity_poly.type
_entity_poly.pdbx_seq_one_letter_code
_entity_poly.pdbx_strand_id
1 'polypeptide(L)' 'MATCIENMRKHFQQNKRIREHTAHDSKVHSVALSCDGRRLASGSFDKTVSVFQLDNDRDRMVGCWSVAL' A
#
# COMPACT_ATOMS: atom_id res chain seq x y z
N MET A 1 -22.83 12.76 -23.78
CA MET A 1 -23.38 12.02 -22.61
C MET A 1 -22.45 10.84 -22.33
N ALA A 2 -21.40 11.05 -21.53
CA ALA A 2 -20.46 9.97 -21.19
C ALA A 2 -21.14 9.00 -20.21
N THR A 3 -21.17 7.72 -20.60
CA THR A 3 -21.85 6.66 -19.85
C THR A 3 -21.08 6.38 -18.55
N CYS A 4 -21.79 6.16 -17.45
CA CYS A 4 -21.22 5.86 -16.12
C CYS A 4 -20.13 4.77 -16.17
N ILE A 5 -20.30 3.81 -17.09
CA ILE A 5 -19.36 2.71 -17.35
C ILE A 5 -18.00 3.21 -17.85
N GLU A 6 -17.98 4.21 -18.74
CA GLU A 6 -16.75 4.84 -19.26
C GLU A 6 -15.96 5.50 -18.11
N ASN A 7 -16.67 6.19 -17.21
CA ASN A 7 -16.07 6.86 -16.06
C ASN A 7 -15.48 5.86 -15.06
N MET A 8 -16.17 4.75 -14.79
CA MET A 8 -15.64 3.69 -13.93
C MET A 8 -14.39 3.04 -14.53
N ARG A 9 -14.41 2.73 -15.83
CA ARG A 9 -13.24 2.17 -16.53
C ARG A 9 -12.02 3.10 -16.42
N LYS A 10 -12.22 4.40 -16.63
CA LYS A 10 -11.16 5.40 -16.45
C LYS A 10 -10.65 5.44 -15.01
N HIS A 11 -11.54 5.39 -14.02
CA HIS A 11 -11.15 5.40 -12.61
C HIS A 11 -10.22 4.22 -12.25
N PHE A 12 -10.58 2.99 -12.67
CA PHE A 12 -9.75 1.81 -12.41
C PHE A 12 -8.43 1.81 -13.20
N GLN A 13 -8.41 2.38 -14.41
CA GLN A 13 -7.18 2.52 -15.18
C GLN A 13 -6.22 3.54 -14.56
N GLN A 14 -6.74 4.67 -14.06
CA GLN A 14 -5.93 5.69 -13.39
C GLN A 14 -5.38 5.23 -12.04
N ASN A 15 -6.15 4.44 -11.28
CA ASN A 15 -5.77 3.98 -9.93
C ASN A 15 -5.07 2.61 -9.91
N LYS A 16 -4.50 2.16 -11.03
CA LYS A 16 -3.89 0.82 -11.13
C LYS A 16 -2.63 0.65 -10.25
N ARG A 17 -1.89 1.74 -10.00
CA ARG A 17 -0.68 1.74 -9.16
C ARG A 17 -0.45 3.14 -8.61
N ILE A 18 -0.99 3.39 -7.42
CA ILE A 18 -0.96 4.71 -6.78
C ILE A 18 0.41 4.96 -6.15
N ARG A 19 1.00 3.93 -5.51
CA ARG A 19 2.29 4.01 -4.81
C ARG A 19 3.07 2.71 -4.90
N GLU A 20 4.38 2.84 -4.93
CA GLU A 20 5.32 1.74 -4.81
C GLU A 20 6.37 2.15 -3.76
N HIS A 21 6.59 1.29 -2.78
CA HIS A 21 7.56 1.51 -1.72
C HIS A 21 8.49 0.30 -1.64
N THR A 22 9.78 0.55 -1.81
CA THR A 22 10.82 -0.46 -1.69
C THR A 22 11.28 -0.53 -0.23
N ALA A 23 10.67 -1.42 0.56
CA ALA A 23 11.01 -1.59 1.97
C ALA A 23 11.75 -2.88 2.28
N HIS A 24 11.81 -3.81 1.32
CA HIS A 24 12.35 -5.15 1.51
C HIS A 24 13.32 -5.48 0.39
N ASP A 25 14.46 -6.06 0.76
CA ASP A 25 15.52 -6.48 -0.18
C ASP A 25 15.24 -7.89 -0.71
N SER A 26 14.40 -8.65 0.00
CA SER A 26 14.00 -10.02 -0.34
C SER A 26 12.50 -10.15 -0.59
N LYS A 27 12.06 -11.37 -0.93
CA LYS A 27 10.64 -11.66 -1.20
C LYS A 27 9.78 -11.36 0.03
N VAL A 28 8.75 -10.55 -0.19
CA VAL A 28 7.68 -10.32 0.78
C VAL A 28 6.78 -11.55 0.79
N HIS A 29 6.60 -12.15 1.96
CA HIS A 29 5.78 -13.35 2.13
C HIS A 29 4.38 -13.03 2.62
N SER A 30 4.20 -11.89 3.30
CA SER A 30 2.93 -11.51 3.88
C SER A 30 2.73 -10.01 3.86
N VAL A 31 1.49 -9.60 3.63
CA VAL A 31 1.02 -8.23 3.76
C VAL A 31 -0.29 -8.24 4.54
N ALA A 32 -0.41 -7.33 5.50
CA ALA A 32 -1.61 -7.17 6.31
C ALA A 32 -2.02 -5.70 6.34
N LEU A 33 -3.32 -5.46 6.18
CA LEU A 33 -3.93 -4.14 6.30
C LEU A 33 -4.77 -4.09 7.56
N SER A 34 -4.64 -3.00 8.29
CA SER A 34 -5.56 -2.70 9.38
C SER A 34 -6.94 -2.37 8.82
N CYS A 35 -8.00 -2.80 9.50
CA CYS A 35 -9.39 -2.60 9.05
C CYS A 35 -9.77 -1.11 8.94
N ASP A 36 -9.09 -0.24 9.68
CA ASP A 36 -9.25 1.22 9.60
C ASP A 36 -8.54 1.85 8.40
N GLY A 37 -7.76 1.08 7.63
CA GLY A 37 -7.01 1.54 6.46
C GLY A 37 -5.80 2.42 6.79
N ARG A 38 -5.47 2.62 8.07
CA ARG A 38 -4.42 3.57 8.49
C ARG A 38 -3.05 2.92 8.64
N ARG A 39 -2.97 1.59 8.63
CA ARG A 39 -1.72 0.86 8.82
C ARG A 39 -1.62 -0.31 7.85
N LEU A 40 -0.44 -0.46 7.27
CA LEU A 40 -0.05 -1.61 6.47
C LEU A 40 1.20 -2.23 7.11
N ALA A 41 1.23 -3.54 7.25
CA ALA A 41 2.42 -4.27 7.65
C ALA A 41 2.83 -5.22 6.52
N SER A 42 4.13 -5.29 6.25
CA SER A 42 4.72 -6.27 5.34
C SER A 42 5.83 -7.04 6.04
N GLY A 43 5.86 -8.35 5.83
CA GLY A 43 6.89 -9.24 6.34
C GLY A 43 7.66 -9.87 5.19
N SER A 44 8.98 -9.85 5.28
CA SER A 44 9.89 -10.34 4.24
C SER A 44 10.86 -11.39 4.77
N PHE A 45 11.43 -12.17 3.84
CA PHE A 45 12.48 -13.14 4.14
C PHE A 45 13.80 -12.49 4.56
N ASP A 46 13.94 -11.18 4.38
CA ASP A 46 15.09 -10.38 4.88
C ASP A 46 15.11 -10.24 6.41
N LYS A 47 14.20 -10.94 7.12
CA LYS A 47 14.02 -10.90 8.58
C LYS A 47 13.62 -9.53 9.10
N THR A 48 13.02 -8.70 8.24
CA THR A 48 12.46 -7.41 8.66
C THR A 48 10.95 -7.39 8.46
N VAL A 49 10.29 -6.66 9.35
CA VAL A 49 8.89 -6.29 9.25
C VAL A 49 8.81 -4.79 9.08
N SER A 50 8.22 -4.34 7.97
CA SER A 50 8.02 -2.93 7.69
C SER A 50 6.58 -2.55 7.97
N VAL A 51 6.39 -1.51 8.79
CA VAL A 51 5.09 -0.96 9.14
C VAL A 51 4.95 0.42 8.55
N PHE A 52 3.93 0.59 7.71
CA PHE A 52 3.59 1.83 7.05
C PHE A 52 2.36 2.43 7.72
N GLN A 53 2.44 3.70 8.06
CA GLN A 53 1.29 4.51 8.46
C GLN A 53 0.77 5.27 7.25
N LEU A 54 -0.52 5.09 6.96
CA LEU A 54 -1.27 5.76 5.91
C LEU A 54 -2.19 6.77 6.57
N ASP A 55 -2.18 8.01 6.08
CA ASP A 55 -3.19 8.99 6.48
C ASP A 55 -4.50 8.71 5.73
N ASN A 56 -5.59 9.37 6.14
CA ASN A 56 -6.90 9.23 5.50
C ASN A 56 -6.85 9.73 4.04
N ASP A 57 -5.88 10.59 3.74
CA ASP A 57 -5.49 10.89 2.38
C ASP A 57 -4.71 9.70 1.80
N ARG A 58 -5.36 8.98 0.87
CA ARG A 58 -4.79 7.80 0.17
C ARG A 58 -3.45 8.08 -0.51
N ASP A 59 -3.03 9.34 -0.54
CA ASP A 59 -1.80 9.81 -1.14
C ASP A 59 -0.80 10.38 -0.11
N ARG A 60 -0.87 9.98 1.16
CA ARG A 60 0.19 10.33 2.12
C ARG A 60 0.52 9.22 3.09
N MET A 61 1.71 8.65 2.90
CA MET A 61 2.38 7.85 3.90
C MET A 61 3.03 8.77 4.93
N VAL A 62 2.62 8.64 6.19
CA VAL A 62 3.03 9.52 7.30
C VAL A 62 4.25 8.99 8.02
N GLY A 63 4.53 7.69 7.89
CA GLY A 63 5.73 7.07 8.47
C GLY A 63 5.93 5.65 7.96
N CYS A 64 7.19 5.22 7.91
CA CYS A 64 7.60 3.85 7.64
C CYS A 64 8.65 3.49 8.68
N TRP A 65 8.39 2.44 9.45
CA TRP A 65 9.32 1.94 10.46
C TRP A 65 9.55 0.46 10.19
N SER A 66 10.82 0.06 10.12
CA SER A 66 11.18 -1.35 9.99
C SER A 66 11.74 -1.86 11.29
N VAL A 67 11.28 -3.05 11.67
CA VAL A 67 11.75 -3.80 12.83
C VAL A 67 12.42 -5.06 12.31
N ALA A 68 13.70 -5.24 12.64
CA ALA A 68 14.39 -6.50 12.40
C ALA A 68 14.00 -7.51 13.49
N LEU A 69 13.72 -8.74 13.07
CA LEU A 69 13.45 -9.90 13.92
C LEU A 69 14.73 -10.67 14.24
#